data_AF-A0A7V8FM13-F1
#
_entry.id   AF-A0A7V8FM13-F1
#
_cell.length_a   1.000
_cell.length_b   1.000
_cell.length_c   1.000
_cell.angle_alpha   90.00
_cell.angle_beta   90.00
_cell.angle_gamma   90.00
#
_symmetry.space_group_name_H-M   'P 1'
#
loop_
_entity.id
_entity.type
_entity.pdbx_description
1 polymer ?
#
loop_
_entity_poly.entity_id
_entity_poly.type
_entity_poly.pdbx_seq_one_letter_code
_entity_poly.pdbx_strand_id
1 'polypeptide(L)' 'MITEITLAERVTAVITSHLDDGDNYDGAIVIGVYPHSQSEIWIEHQGARSNIQVADIPGLIKQLRRAARIAEEQEAT' A
#
# COMPACT_ATOMS: atom_id res chain seq x y z
N MET A 1 -17.33 -19.86 2.58
CA MET A 1 -17.06 -19.43 1.19
C MET A 1 -15.60 -19.05 1.18
N ILE A 2 -14.75 -19.92 0.64
CA ILE A 2 -13.30 -19.66 0.55
C ILE A 2 -13.12 -18.91 -0.75
N THR A 3 -12.72 -17.64 -0.66
CA THR A 3 -12.43 -16.83 -1.84
C THR A 3 -11.20 -17.42 -2.51
N GLU A 4 -11.41 -18.00 -3.70
CA GLU A 4 -10.36 -18.57 -4.53
C GLU A 4 -9.46 -17.42 -5.00
N ILE A 5 -8.29 -17.27 -4.37
CA ILE A 5 -7.28 -16.31 -4.82
C ILE A 5 -6.68 -16.89 -6.09
N THR A 6 -7.19 -16.46 -7.24
CA THR A 6 -6.62 -16.77 -8.55
C THR A 6 -5.14 -16.36 -8.55
N LEU A 7 -4.27 -17.34 -8.85
CA LEU A 7 -2.80 -17.35 -8.86
C LEU A 7 -2.10 -16.31 -9.77
N ALA A 8 -2.79 -15.29 -10.25
CA ALA A 8 -2.27 -14.34 -11.23
C ALA A 8 -1.72 -13.04 -10.63
N GLU A 9 -1.77 -12.82 -9.31
CA GLU A 9 -1.21 -11.61 -8.71
C GLU A 9 -0.36 -11.99 -7.48
N ARG A 10 0.88 -11.48 -7.41
CA ARG A 10 1.74 -11.67 -6.24
C ARG A 10 1.58 -10.47 -5.33
N VAL A 11 0.87 -10.65 -4.22
CA VAL A 11 0.79 -9.66 -3.14
C VAL A 11 2.13 -9.62 -2.41
N THR A 12 2.74 -8.43 -2.33
CA THR A 12 4.03 -8.19 -1.69
C THR A 12 3.88 -7.66 -0.26
N ALA A 13 2.80 -6.95 0.04
CA ALA A 13 2.49 -6.49 1.39
C ALA A 13 0.99 -6.24 1.59
N VAL A 14 0.52 -6.47 2.81
CA VAL A 14 -0.81 -6.06 3.28
C VAL A 14 -0.62 -5.32 4.60
N ILE A 15 -1.09 -4.07 4.68
CA ILE A 15 -1.04 -3.25 5.90
C ILE A 15 -2.46 -3.06 6.40
N THR A 16 -2.68 -3.45 7.65
CA THR A 16 -3.93 -3.22 8.39
C THR A 16 -3.61 -2.37 9.61
N SER A 17 -4.37 -1.29 9.80
CA SER A 17 -4.21 -0.38 10.92
C SER A 17 -5.48 -0.39 11.76
N HIS A 18 -5.39 -1.03 12.92
CA HIS A 18 -6.46 -1.08 13.90
C HIS A 18 -6.44 0.19 14.77
N LEU A 19 -7.62 0.72 15.05
CA LEU A 19 -7.90 1.67 16.11
C LEU A 19 -8.01 0.92 17.45
N ASP A 20 -7.76 1.62 18.56
CA ASP A 20 -7.83 1.05 19.92
C ASP A 20 -9.24 0.56 20.32
N ASP A 21 -10.27 0.97 19.57
CA ASP A 21 -11.67 0.53 19.71
C ASP A 21 -12.02 -0.70 18.86
N GLY A 22 -11.06 -1.22 18.09
CA GLY A 22 -11.24 -2.37 17.20
C GLY A 22 -11.73 -2.02 15.79
N ASP A 23 -11.97 -0.74 15.49
CA ASP A 23 -12.25 -0.30 14.13
C ASP A 23 -10.96 -0.22 13.30
N ASN A 24 -11.06 -0.19 11.97
CA ASN A 24 -9.90 0.04 11.10
C ASN A 24 -9.94 1.49 10.65
N TYR A 25 -8.79 2.18 10.62
CA TYR A 25 -8.69 3.55 10.11
C TYR A 25 -9.21 3.67 8.66
N ASP A 26 -9.13 2.58 7.90
CA ASP A 26 -9.83 2.31 6.65
C ASP A 26 -9.36 0.91 6.15
N GLY A 27 -9.97 0.36 5.07
CA GLY A 27 -9.63 -0.97 4.53
C GLY A 27 -8.14 -1.21 4.23
N ALA A 28 -7.73 -2.48 4.06
CA ALA A 28 -6.31 -2.82 3.94
C ALA A 28 -5.62 -2.15 2.74
N ILE A 29 -4.37 -1.71 2.93
CA ILE A 29 -3.48 -1.33 1.82
C ILE A 29 -2.81 -2.60 1.31
N VAL A 30 -3.04 -2.94 0.04
CA VAL A 30 -2.49 -4.12 -0.62
C VAL A 30 -1.51 -3.66 -1.70
N ILE A 31 -0.30 -4.19 -1.69
CA ILE A 31 0.70 -3.94 -2.73
C ILE A 31 0.92 -5.24 -3.49
N GLY A 32 1.02 -5.16 -4.82
CA GLY A 32 1.36 -6.32 -5.61
C GLY A 32 2.06 -6.00 -6.92
N VAL A 33 2.42 -7.07 -7.61
CA VAL A 33 3.09 -7.03 -8.91
C VAL A 33 2.34 -7.88 -9.91
N TYR A 34 2.31 -7.44 -11.17
CA TYR A 34 1.77 -8.25 -12.26
C TYR A 34 2.81 -9.31 -12.68
N PRO A 35 2.45 -10.59 -12.84
CA PRO A 35 3.39 -11.65 -13.20
C PRO A 35 4.12 -11.43 -14.51
N HIS A 36 3.55 -10.62 -15.40
CA HIS A 36 4.06 -10.37 -16.75
C HIS A 36 4.40 -8.90 -17.01
N SER A 37 4.20 -8.00 -16.04
CA SER A 37 4.69 -6.61 -16.15
C SER A 37 6.04 -6.51 -15.44
N GLN A 38 7.05 -6.05 -16.16
CA GLN A 38 8.39 -5.85 -15.57
C GLN A 38 8.62 -4.42 -15.07
N SER A 39 7.73 -3.49 -15.40
CA SER A 39 7.95 -2.06 -15.14
C SER A 39 6.99 -1.44 -14.15
N GLU A 40 6.01 -2.19 -13.62
CA GLU A 40 4.97 -1.63 -12.77
C GLU A 40 4.68 -2.46 -11.52
N ILE A 41 4.38 -1.76 -10.43
CA ILE A 41 3.70 -2.30 -9.25
C ILE A 41 2.32 -1.66 -9.14
N TRP A 42 1.45 -2.22 -8.31
CA TRP A 42 0.19 -1.60 -7.96
C TRP A 42 0.03 -1.50 -6.44
N ILE A 43 -0.68 -0.46 -6.02
CA ILE A 43 -1.12 -0.26 -4.64
C ILE A 43 -2.64 -0.12 -4.68
N GLU A 44 -3.33 -0.90 -3.88
CA GLU A 44 -4.78 -0.91 -3.75
C GLU A 44 -5.18 -0.53 -2.33
N HIS A 45 -6.18 0.33 -2.20
CA HIS A 45 -6.81 0.67 -0.94
C HIS A 45 -8.31 0.80 -1.18
N GLN A 46 -9.12 -0.03 -0.50
CA GLN A 46 -10.58 -0.07 -0.64
C GLN A 46 -11.09 -0.24 -2.08
N GLY A 47 -10.44 -1.11 -2.85
CA GLY A 47 -10.80 -1.33 -4.25
C GLY A 47 -10.40 -0.21 -5.21
N ALA A 48 -9.81 0.89 -4.72
CA ALA A 48 -9.15 1.88 -5.55
C ALA A 48 -7.69 1.45 -5.79
N ARG A 49 -7.36 1.13 -7.05
CA ARG A 49 -6.04 0.66 -7.45
C ARG A 49 -5.27 1.74 -8.22
N SER A 50 -4.02 1.97 -7.79
CA SER A 50 -3.05 2.86 -8.45
C SER A 50 -1.86 2.05 -8.98
N ASN A 51 -1.56 2.18 -10.27
CA ASN A 51 -0.37 1.59 -10.88
C ASN A 51 0.81 2.58 -10.83
N ILE A 52 2.00 2.09 -10.55
CA ILE A 52 3.20 2.90 -10.32
C ILE A 52 4.37 2.28 -11.08
N GLN A 53 5.10 3.09 -11.85
CA GLN A 53 6.30 2.61 -12.53
C GLN A 53 7.39 2.31 -11.49
N VAL A 54 8.10 1.20 -11.66
CA VAL A 54 9.23 0.80 -10.79
C VAL A 54 10.30 1.90 -10.72
N ALA A 55 10.49 2.64 -11.83
CA ALA A 55 11.42 3.78 -11.90
C ALA A 55 11.07 4.92 -10.91
N ASP A 56 9.80 5.09 -10.57
CA ASP A 56 9.32 6.16 -9.69
C ASP A 56 9.36 5.78 -8.21
N ILE A 57 9.53 4.49 -7.89
CA ILE A 57 9.50 3.95 -6.53
C ILE A 57 10.53 4.60 -5.58
N PRO A 58 11.80 4.82 -5.98
CA PRO A 58 12.74 5.51 -5.10
C PRO A 58 12.28 6.92 -4.72
N GLY A 59 11.66 7.63 -5.67
CA GLY A 59 11.09 8.96 -5.45
C GLY A 59 9.88 8.92 -4.51
N LEU A 60 8.98 7.96 -4.72
CA LEU A 60 7.81 7.74 -3.87
C LEU A 60 8.20 7.41 -2.43
N ILE A 61 9.13 6.47 -2.22
CA ILE A 61 9.62 6.10 -0.87
C ILE A 61 10.21 7.32 -0.17
N LYS A 62 10.94 8.19 -0.89
CA LYS A 62 11.47 9.44 -0.34
C LYS A 62 10.36 10.37 0.14
N GLN A 63 9.28 10.53 -0.63
CA GLN A 63 8.15 11.37 -0.24
C GLN A 63 7.36 10.77 0.93
N LEU A 64 7.15 9.45 0.95
CA LEU A 64 6.49 8.76 2.07
C LEU A 64 7.24 8.96 3.39
N ARG A 65 8.57 8.78 3.39
CA ARG A 65 9.42 9.03 4.57
C ARG A 65 9.36 10.50 5.02
N ARG A 66 9.36 11.44 4.05
CA ARG A 66 9.22 12.87 4.36
C ARG A 66 7.87 13.18 4.98
N ALA A 67 6.78 12.61 4.47
CA ALA A 67 5.45 12.81 5.02
C ALA A 67 5.32 12.24 6.45
N ALA A 68 5.86 11.04 6.70
CA ALA A 68 5.89 10.44 8.04
C ALA A 68 6.61 11.35 9.05
N ARG A 69 7.79 11.87 8.70
CA ARG A 69 8.52 12.82 9.54
C ARG A 69 7.71 14.08 9.85
N ILE A 70 7.02 14.65 8.86
CA ILE A 70 6.19 15.85 9.07
C ILE A 70 5.03 15.54 10.03
N ALA A 71 4.41 14.37 9.91
CA ALA A 71 3.34 13.95 10.82
C ALA A 71 3.84 13.81 12.26
N GLU A 72 5.01 13.18 12.48
CA GLU A 72 5.66 13.07 13.79
C GLU A 72 5.98 14.45 14.39
N GLU A 73 6.48 15.39 13.58
CA GLU A 73 6.79 16.75 14.01
C GLU A 73 5.52 17.54 14.40
N GLN A 74 4.38 17.28 13.74
CA GLN A 74 3.09 17.90 14.05
C GLN A 74 2.45 17.34 15.32
N GLU A 75 2.55 16.04 15.58
CA GLU A 75 2.03 15.42 16.80
C GLU A 75 2.79 15.89 18.05
N ALA A 76 4.08 16.24 17.90
CA ALA A 76 4.91 16.74 18.99
C ALA A 76 4.70 18.23 19.35
N THR A 77 3.82 18.95 18.65
CA THR A 77 3.53 20.39 18.84
C THR A 77 2.17 20.60 19.51
#